data_AF-B3RTY3-F1
#
_entry.id   AF-B3RTY3-F1
#
_cell.length_a   1.000
_cell.length_b   1.000
_cell.length_c   1.000
_cell.angle_alpha   90.00
_cell.angle_beta   90.00
_cell.angle_gamma   90.00
#
_symmetry.space_group_name_H-M   'P 1'
#
loop_
_entity.id
_entity.type
_entity.pdbx_description
1 polymer ?
#
loop_
_entity_poly.entity_id
_entity_poly.type
_entity_poly.pdbx_seq_one_letter_code
_entity_poly.pdbx_strand_id
1 'polypeptide(L)'
;MSEINSSFSKQSVQAIAESCGVMPIEDDCYQVIADEVSANLKAIIQDSMKFMRHSRRSKLTPDDIDLALKLRNREPLYGFTSRDFVPFRYASGQGRRLHFQPDEELNLTEFLESLQVPQVPIDSYVRSHWLSVEGTQPLIQENPDPGNDKYFKL
;
A
#
# COMPACT_ATOMS: atom_id res chain seq x y z
N MET A 1 -7.67 2.77 23.91
CA MET A 1 -7.30 2.26 22.58
C MET A 1 -6.66 0.90 22.82
N SER A 2 -7.31 -0.19 22.41
CA SER A 2 -6.68 -1.51 22.48
C SER A 2 -5.45 -1.48 21.57
N GLU A 3 -4.27 -1.80 22.13
CA GLU A 3 -3.09 -2.06 21.33
C GLU A 3 -3.40 -3.26 20.43
N ILE A 4 -3.69 -2.98 19.16
CA ILE A 4 -3.72 -4.02 18.14
C ILE A 4 -2.26 -4.42 17.96
N ASN A 5 -1.80 -5.41 18.74
CA ASN A 5 -0.52 -6.07 18.52
C ASN A 5 -0.63 -6.90 17.24
N SER A 6 -0.55 -6.22 16.10
CA SER A 6 -0.39 -6.85 14.80
C SER A 6 0.97 -7.55 14.77
N SER A 7 0.95 -8.86 14.97
CA SER A 7 2.10 -9.75 14.87
C SER A 7 1.92 -10.66 13.66
N PHE A 8 3.03 -10.98 13.01
CA PHE A 8 3.09 -11.97 11.95
C PHE A 8 2.82 -13.35 12.57
N SER A 9 2.04 -14.19 11.88
CA SER A 9 1.62 -15.48 12.45
C SER A 9 2.76 -16.49 12.44
N LYS A 10 2.99 -17.14 13.60
CA LYS A 10 3.88 -18.30 13.72
C LYS A 10 3.56 -19.40 12.69
N GLN A 11 2.27 -19.65 12.45
CA GLN A 11 1.81 -20.65 11.47
C GLN A 11 2.23 -20.28 10.04
N SER A 12 2.30 -18.99 9.71
CA SER A 12 2.78 -18.53 8.41
C SER A 12 4.28 -18.75 8.25
N VAL A 13 5.08 -18.53 9.30
CA VAL A 13 6.53 -18.83 9.28
C VAL A 13 6.76 -20.33 9.09
N GLN A 14 6.00 -21.17 9.81
CA GLN A 14 6.08 -22.63 9.66
C GLN A 14 5.75 -23.07 8.23
N ALA A 15 4.67 -22.55 7.64
CA ALA A 15 4.29 -22.89 6.27
C ALA A 15 5.36 -22.49 5.24
N ILE A 16 6.03 -21.35 5.44
CA ILE A 16 7.15 -20.91 4.59
C ILE A 16 8.36 -21.84 4.77
N ALA A 17 8.73 -22.20 6.01
CA ALA A 17 9.84 -23.10 6.28
C ALA A 17 9.63 -24.50 5.64
N GLU A 18 8.41 -25.04 5.75
CA GLU A 18 8.00 -26.28 5.08
C GLU A 18 8.12 -26.16 3.55
N SER A 19 7.71 -25.02 2.97
CA SER A 19 7.81 -24.79 1.52
C SER A 19 9.26 -24.69 1.01
N CYS A 20 10.18 -24.23 1.85
CA CYS A 20 11.61 -24.19 1.56
C CYS A 20 12.31 -25.54 1.81
N GLY A 21 11.60 -26.55 2.31
CA GLY A 21 12.18 -27.86 2.65
C GLY A 21 13.05 -27.84 3.92
N VAL A 22 12.92 -26.82 4.77
CA VAL A 22 13.70 -26.68 6.00
C VAL A 22 12.93 -27.34 7.15
N MET A 23 13.21 -28.61 7.42
CA MET A 23 12.55 -29.40 8.47
C MET A 23 13.54 -30.40 9.11
N PRO A 24 13.48 -30.67 10.44
CA PRO A 24 12.68 -29.98 11.47
C PRO A 24 13.45 -28.86 12.21
N ILE A 25 12.75 -27.79 12.61
CA ILE A 25 13.22 -26.70 13.48
C ILE A 25 12.42 -26.75 14.80
N GLU A 26 13.01 -26.28 15.91
CA GLU A 26 12.35 -26.15 17.22
C GLU A 26 11.19 -25.13 17.20
N ASP A 27 10.14 -25.43 17.96
CA ASP A 27 8.87 -24.69 17.94
C ASP A 27 9.00 -23.23 18.44
N ASP A 28 9.94 -22.99 19.35
CA ASP A 28 10.24 -21.66 19.88
C ASP A 28 10.92 -20.76 18.83
N CYS A 29 11.71 -21.34 17.92
CA CYS A 29 12.38 -20.58 16.86
C CYS A 29 11.38 -19.90 15.92
N TYR A 30 10.25 -20.55 15.60
CA TYR A 30 9.23 -19.96 14.73
C TYR A 30 8.60 -18.70 15.34
N GLN A 31 8.45 -18.66 16.67
CA GLN A 31 7.92 -17.48 17.36
C GLN A 31 8.90 -16.31 17.29
N VAL A 32 10.19 -16.57 17.56
CA VAL A 32 11.25 -15.55 17.49
C VAL A 32 11.34 -14.94 16.09
N ILE A 33 11.29 -15.78 15.05
CA ILE A 33 11.32 -15.32 13.66
C ILE A 33 10.07 -14.49 13.34
N ALA A 34 8.89 -14.93 13.79
CA ALA A 34 7.65 -14.18 13.58
C ALA A 34 7.70 -12.77 14.22
N ASP A 35 8.28 -12.66 15.41
CA ASP A 35 8.45 -11.38 16.11
C ASP A 35 9.46 -10.48 15.39
N GLU A 36 10.57 -11.03 14.91
CA GLU A 36 11.57 -10.29 14.13
C GLU A 36 11.01 -9.79 12.79
N VAL A 37 10.27 -10.64 12.05
CA VAL A 37 9.58 -10.26 10.81
C VAL A 37 8.59 -9.13 11.08
N SER A 38 7.84 -9.22 12.17
CA SER A 38 6.90 -8.16 12.58
C SER A 38 7.59 -6.83 12.85
N ALA A 39 8.73 -6.86 13.54
CA ALA A 39 9.51 -5.67 13.83
C ALA A 39 10.07 -5.04 12.54
N ASN A 40 10.60 -5.86 11.64
CA ASN A 40 11.14 -5.42 10.35
C ASN A 40 10.06 -4.81 9.45
N LEU A 41 8.88 -5.43 9.35
CA LEU A 41 7.75 -4.90 8.59
C LEU A 41 7.29 -3.53 9.12
N LYS A 42 7.14 -3.41 10.44
CA LYS A 42 6.78 -2.12 11.08
C LYS A 42 7.81 -1.04 10.76
N ALA A 43 9.10 -1.39 10.81
CA ALA A 43 10.17 -0.45 10.56
C ALA A 43 10.22 0.00 9.08
N ILE A 44 9.98 -0.90 8.12
CA ILE A 44 9.83 -0.55 6.70
C ILE A 44 8.63 0.40 6.50
N ILE A 45 7.47 0.07 7.07
CA ILE A 45 6.26 0.90 6.95
C ILE A 45 6.48 2.31 7.54
N GLN A 46 7.21 2.41 8.66
CA GLN A 46 7.57 3.70 9.24
C GLN A 46 8.44 4.54 8.32
N ASP A 47 9.41 3.94 7.65
CA ASP A 47 10.26 4.64 6.67
C ASP A 47 9.45 5.04 5.43
N SER A 48 8.57 4.19 4.93
CA SER A 48 7.67 4.51 3.81
C SER A 48 6.71 5.66 4.14
N MET A 49 6.19 5.73 5.37
CA MET A 49 5.37 6.86 5.82
C MET A 49 6.14 8.18 5.81
N LYS A 50 7.46 8.17 6.05
CA LYS A 50 8.28 9.38 5.93
C LYS A 50 8.33 9.85 4.48
N PHE A 51 8.61 8.96 3.53
CA PHE A 51 8.61 9.28 2.10
C PHE A 51 7.25 9.82 1.62
N MET A 52 6.15 9.22 2.06
CA MET A 52 4.79 9.67 1.77
C MET A 52 4.55 11.12 2.26
N ARG A 53 4.91 11.41 3.52
CA ARG A 53 4.75 12.75 4.12
C ARG A 53 5.64 13.79 3.44
N HIS A 54 6.90 13.44 3.15
CA HIS A 54 7.82 14.33 2.42
C HIS A 54 7.34 14.61 0.99
N SER A 55 6.61 13.67 0.38
CA SER A 55 5.96 13.85 -0.91
C SER A 55 4.65 14.65 -0.85
N ARG A 56 4.27 15.19 0.32
CA ARG A 56 3.00 15.91 0.58
C ARG A 56 1.75 15.09 0.25
N ARG A 57 1.83 13.75 0.36
CA ARG A 57 0.72 12.82 0.16
C ARG A 57 0.20 12.30 1.49
N SER A 58 -1.09 11.94 1.53
CA SER A 58 -1.73 11.27 2.67
C SER A 58 -1.99 9.78 2.41
N LYS A 59 -1.82 9.32 1.17
CA LYS A 59 -1.97 7.93 0.75
C LYS A 59 -0.60 7.31 0.47
N LEU A 60 -0.35 6.16 1.08
CA LEU A 60 0.85 5.36 0.88
C LEU A 60 0.77 4.65 -0.48
N THR A 61 1.86 4.70 -1.24
CA THR A 61 1.99 4.09 -2.57
C THR A 61 3.11 3.04 -2.57
N PRO A 62 3.11 2.07 -3.50
CA PRO A 62 4.20 1.11 -3.66
C PRO A 62 5.57 1.79 -3.81
N ASP A 63 5.62 2.92 -4.50
CA ASP A 63 6.85 3.72 -4.68
C ASP A 63 7.46 4.16 -3.34
N ASP A 64 6.64 4.47 -2.33
CA ASP A 64 7.12 4.83 -0.98
C ASP A 64 7.77 3.64 -0.27
N ILE A 65 7.30 2.42 -0.56
CA ILE A 65 7.84 1.17 -0.02
C ILE A 65 9.15 0.85 -0.72
N ASP A 66 9.22 0.99 -2.04
CA ASP A 66 10.45 0.79 -2.80
C ASP A 66 11.56 1.75 -2.37
N LEU A 67 11.23 3.01 -2.09
CA LEU A 67 12.17 3.98 -1.53
C LEU A 67 12.66 3.56 -0.13
N ALA A 68 11.78 3.03 0.72
CA ALA A 68 12.16 2.50 2.03
C ALA A 68 13.04 1.25 1.95
N LEU A 69 12.78 0.36 0.99
CA LEU A 69 13.61 -0.82 0.73
C LEU A 69 15.01 -0.40 0.24
N LYS A 70 15.07 0.55 -0.71
CA LYS A 70 16.34 1.13 -1.18
C LYS A 70 17.13 1.78 -0.04
N LEU A 71 16.48 2.53 0.85
CA LEU A 71 17.13 3.13 2.03
C LEU A 71 17.79 2.07 2.93
N ARG A 72 17.21 0.87 3.01
CA ARG A 72 17.70 -0.26 3.80
C ARG A 72 18.63 -1.20 3.04
N ASN A 73 19.08 -0.83 1.84
CA ASN A 73 19.87 -1.66 0.94
C ASN A 73 19.22 -3.03 0.65
N ARG A 74 17.89 -3.05 0.50
CA ARG A 74 17.12 -4.21 0.06
C ARG A 74 16.68 -4.03 -1.38
N GLU A 75 16.51 -5.14 -2.08
CA GLU A 75 16.01 -5.14 -3.46
C GLU A 75 14.55 -4.63 -3.49
N PRO A 76 14.18 -3.81 -4.50
CA PRO A 76 12.81 -3.38 -4.68
C PRO A 76 11.92 -4.55 -5.14
N LEU A 77 10.63 -4.44 -4.87
CA LEU A 77 9.67 -5.48 -5.24
C LEU A 77 9.06 -5.14 -6.61
N TYR A 78 9.36 -5.96 -7.62
CA TYR A 78 8.83 -5.79 -8.97
C TYR A 78 7.40 -6.34 -9.10
N GLY A 79 6.64 -5.80 -10.07
CA GLY A 79 5.30 -6.30 -10.41
C GLY A 79 4.13 -5.62 -9.71
N PHE A 80 4.38 -4.64 -8.83
CA PHE A 80 3.33 -3.90 -8.10
C PHE A 80 2.88 -2.61 -8.80
N THR A 81 2.74 -2.65 -10.13
CA THR A 81 2.35 -1.48 -10.95
C THR A 81 0.97 -1.59 -11.59
N SER A 82 0.26 -2.71 -11.35
CA SER A 82 -1.07 -2.91 -11.92
C SER A 82 -2.03 -1.83 -11.43
N ARG A 83 -2.78 -1.24 -12.36
CA ARG A 83 -3.87 -0.30 -12.05
C ARG A 83 -5.13 -1.03 -11.59
N ASP A 84 -5.23 -2.31 -11.92
CA ASP A 84 -6.40 -3.11 -11.63
C ASP A 84 -6.34 -3.67 -10.22
N PHE A 85 -7.49 -3.65 -9.55
CA PHE A 85 -7.63 -4.29 -8.26
C PHE A 85 -7.50 -5.80 -8.43
N VAL A 86 -6.48 -6.38 -7.80
CA VAL A 86 -6.29 -7.83 -7.78
C VAL A 86 -6.92 -8.42 -6.51
N PRO A 87 -8.08 -9.10 -6.59
CA PRO A 87 -8.73 -9.67 -5.41
C PRO A 87 -7.97 -10.90 -4.91
N PHE A 88 -7.80 -11.02 -3.60
CA PHE A 88 -7.38 -12.27 -2.97
C PHE A 88 -8.49 -13.32 -3.15
N ARG A 89 -8.16 -14.48 -3.75
CA ARG A 89 -9.07 -15.62 -3.88
C ARG A 89 -8.80 -16.68 -2.82
N TYR A 90 -9.82 -17.48 -2.52
CA TYR A 90 -9.78 -18.54 -1.52
C TYR A 90 -9.78 -19.90 -2.20
N ALA A 91 -8.83 -20.75 -1.81
CA ALA A 91 -8.90 -22.18 -2.05
C ALA A 91 -9.12 -22.89 -0.70
N SER A 92 -10.15 -23.74 -0.63
CA SER A 92 -10.39 -24.61 0.52
C SER A 92 -9.82 -25.99 0.19
N GLY A 93 -8.75 -26.39 0.88
CA GLY A 93 -8.12 -27.71 0.72
C GLY A 93 -7.78 -28.31 2.08
N GLN A 94 -8.14 -29.59 2.31
CA GLN A 94 -7.80 -30.37 3.51
C GLN A 94 -7.96 -29.65 4.87
N GLY A 95 -8.99 -28.81 5.03
CA GLY A 95 -9.27 -28.10 6.28
C GLY A 95 -8.39 -26.87 6.57
N ARG A 96 -7.51 -26.46 5.64
CA ARG A 96 -6.76 -25.19 5.71
C ARG A 96 -7.32 -24.18 4.71
N ARG A 97 -7.37 -22.90 5.09
CA ARG A 97 -7.73 -21.79 4.20
C ARG A 97 -6.46 -21.22 3.60
N LEU A 98 -6.30 -21.37 2.28
CA LEU A 98 -5.17 -20.81 1.55
C LEU A 98 -5.65 -19.64 0.68
N HIS A 99 -4.90 -18.54 0.75
CA HIS A 99 -5.07 -17.41 -0.13
C HIS A 99 -4.13 -17.57 -1.31
N PHE A 100 -4.65 -17.34 -2.51
CA PHE A 100 -3.82 -17.31 -3.71
C PHE A 100 -4.24 -16.15 -4.61
N GLN A 101 -3.28 -15.67 -5.39
CA GLN A 101 -3.53 -14.77 -6.49
C GLN A 101 -3.70 -15.62 -7.75
N PRO A 102 -4.84 -15.52 -8.46
CA PRO A 102 -5.00 -16.20 -9.73
C PRO A 102 -3.97 -15.64 -10.73
N ASP A 103 -3.24 -16.55 -11.37
CA ASP A 103 -2.33 -16.24 -12.46
C ASP A 103 -2.97 -16.76 -13.75
N GLU A 104 -3.80 -15.92 -14.37
CA GLU A 104 -4.49 -16.25 -15.62
C GLU A 104 -3.55 -15.96 -16.79
N GLU A 105 -3.32 -16.96 -17.64
CA GLU A 105 -2.48 -16.78 -18.83
C GLU A 105 -3.14 -15.79 -19.80
N LEU A 106 -2.38 -14.76 -20.19
CA LEU A 106 -2.87 -13.74 -21.11
C LEU A 106 -2.53 -14.12 -22.55
N ASN A 107 -3.52 -14.06 -23.44
CA ASN A 107 -3.28 -14.08 -24.87
C ASN A 107 -2.70 -12.72 -25.29
N LEU A 108 -1.46 -12.72 -25.76
CA LEU A 108 -0.76 -11.48 -26.13
C LEU A 108 -1.45 -10.72 -27.26
N THR A 109 -2.08 -11.42 -28.21
CA THR A 109 -2.79 -10.79 -29.33
C THR A 109 -4.02 -10.04 -28.83
N GLU A 110 -4.85 -10.71 -28.03
CA GLU A 110 -6.05 -10.10 -27.42
C GLU A 110 -5.67 -8.95 -26.48
N PHE A 111 -4.57 -9.10 -25.73
CA PHE A 111 -4.06 -8.05 -24.86
C PHE A 111 -3.69 -6.81 -25.66
N LEU A 112 -2.90 -6.96 -26.74
CA LEU A 112 -2.52 -5.85 -27.60
C LEU A 112 -3.72 -5.17 -28.25
N GLU A 113 -4.73 -5.93 -28.67
CA GLU A 113 -5.98 -5.41 -29.22
C GLU A 113 -6.82 -4.66 -28.16
N SER A 114 -6.75 -5.09 -26.90
CA SER A 114 -7.46 -4.47 -25.78
C SER A 114 -6.82 -3.18 -25.25
N LEU A 115 -5.56 -2.88 -25.62
CA LEU A 115 -4.83 -1.72 -25.13
C LEU A 115 -5.47 -0.42 -25.63
N GLN A 116 -6.20 0.25 -24.76
CA GLN A 116 -6.67 1.61 -25.01
C GLN A 116 -5.55 2.60 -24.74
N VAL A 117 -5.30 3.51 -25.68
CA VAL A 117 -4.36 4.62 -25.49
C VAL A 117 -4.88 5.49 -24.34
N PRO A 118 -4.13 5.67 -23.24
CA PRO A 118 -4.58 6.49 -22.13
C PRO A 118 -4.70 7.94 -22.58
N GLN A 119 -5.77 8.61 -22.18
CA GLN A 119 -5.92 10.04 -22.38
C GLN A 119 -4.88 10.77 -21.55
N VAL A 120 -4.15 11.69 -22.19
CA VAL A 120 -3.13 12.49 -21.52
C VAL A 120 -3.83 13.65 -20.80
N PRO A 121 -3.63 13.82 -19.48
CA PRO A 121 -4.14 14.98 -18.76
C PRO A 121 -3.58 16.29 -19.32
N ILE A 122 -4.31 17.39 -19.13
CA ILE A 122 -3.79 18.73 -19.43
C ILE A 122 -2.61 19.03 -18.49
N ASP A 123 -1.61 19.76 -19.01
CA ASP A 123 -0.47 20.20 -18.23
C ASP A 123 -0.87 20.99 -16.98
N SER A 124 -0.03 20.89 -15.95
CA SER A 124 -0.23 21.62 -14.69
C SER A 124 -0.14 23.13 -14.91
N TYR A 125 -1.14 23.88 -14.43
CA TYR A 125 -1.12 25.35 -14.38
C TYR A 125 -1.58 25.83 -12.99
N VAL A 126 -1.23 27.06 -12.65
CA VAL A 126 -1.62 27.70 -11.39
C VAL A 126 -2.75 28.69 -11.66
N ARG A 127 -3.82 28.63 -10.85
CA ARG A 127 -4.90 29.62 -10.83
C ARG A 127 -4.93 30.30 -9.47
N SER A 128 -4.89 31.62 -9.46
CA SER A 128 -4.98 32.43 -8.24
C SER A 128 -6.40 32.93 -8.01
N HIS A 129 -6.86 32.92 -6.76
CA HIS A 129 -8.09 33.57 -6.30
C HIS A 129 -7.89 34.15 -4.90
N TRP A 130 -8.79 35.03 -4.46
CA TRP A 130 -8.77 35.56 -3.10
C TRP A 130 -9.39 34.56 -2.12
N LEU A 131 -8.56 34.01 -1.22
CA LEU A 131 -9.05 33.19 -0.11
C LEU A 131 -9.66 34.05 1.01
N SER A 132 -9.09 35.22 1.26
CA SER A 132 -9.57 36.16 2.27
C SER A 132 -9.23 37.60 1.88
N VAL A 133 -10.17 38.51 2.17
CA VAL A 133 -10.00 39.95 2.08
C VAL A 133 -10.36 40.51 3.46
N GLU A 134 -9.41 41.20 4.11
CA GLU A 134 -9.59 41.78 5.44
C GLU A 134 -10.10 40.77 6.51
N GLY A 135 -9.64 39.51 6.42
CA GLY A 135 -10.06 38.45 7.35
C GLY A 135 -11.43 37.83 7.05
N THR A 136 -12.14 38.34 6.03
CA THR A 136 -13.41 37.77 5.55
C THR A 136 -13.18 36.92 4.32
N GLN A 137 -13.75 35.71 4.27
CA GLN A 137 -13.68 34.86 3.08
C GLN A 137 -14.76 35.31 2.07
N PRO A 138 -14.38 35.74 0.85
CA PRO A 138 -15.36 36.17 -0.15
C PRO A 138 -16.15 34.96 -0.68
N LEU A 139 -17.43 35.17 -0.99
CA LEU A 139 -18.34 34.15 -1.54
C LEU A 139 -18.13 34.00 -3.06
N ILE A 140 -16.99 33.45 -3.45
CA ILE A 140 -16.66 33.05 -4.83
C ILE A 140 -16.75 31.53 -4.97
N GLN A 141 -16.88 31.04 -6.21
CA GLN A 141 -17.04 29.61 -6.49
C GLN A 141 -15.86 28.76 -5.97
N GLU A 142 -14.66 29.32 -5.93
CA GLU A 142 -13.44 28.65 -5.48
C GLU A 142 -13.34 28.49 -3.95
N ASN A 143 -14.09 29.28 -3.18
CA ASN A 143 -14.05 29.22 -1.72
C ASN A 143 -15.12 28.26 -1.17
N PRO A 144 -14.84 27.57 -0.04
CA PRO A 144 -15.81 26.69 0.59
C PRO A 144 -17.02 27.46 1.12
N ASP A 145 -18.20 26.85 1.05
CA ASP A 145 -19.41 27.42 1.64
C ASP A 145 -19.32 27.47 3.17
N PRO A 146 -19.62 28.61 3.81
CA PRO A 146 -19.60 28.74 5.28
C PRO A 146 -20.53 27.76 6.01
N GLY A 147 -21.59 27.29 5.34
CA GLY A 147 -22.52 26.30 5.89
C GLY A 147 -22.04 24.84 5.85
N ASN A 148 -20.92 24.56 5.19
CA ASN A 148 -20.37 23.21 5.03
C ASN A 148 -19.12 23.04 5.89
N ASP A 149 -19.35 23.01 7.20
CA ASP A 149 -18.39 23.13 8.31
C ASP A 149 -17.38 21.96 8.47
N LYS A 150 -17.15 21.18 7.41
CA LYS A 150 -16.22 20.03 7.42
C LYS A 150 -14.75 20.44 7.32
N TYR A 151 -14.47 21.70 6.97
CA TYR A 151 -13.11 22.17 6.65
C TYR A 151 -12.56 23.23 7.61
N PHE A 152 -13.34 23.67 8.61
CA PHE A 152 -12.96 24.74 9.55
C PHE A 152 -12.56 24.28 10.96
N LYS A 153 -12.37 22.97 11.19
CA LYS A 153 -11.77 22.50 12.45
C LYS A 153 -10.26 22.52 12.35
N LEU A 154 -9.67 23.65 12.77
CA LEU A 154 -8.28 23.74 13.23
C LEU A 154 -8.09 22.95 14.54
#